data_AF-A0A010ZTM4-F1
#
_entry.id   AF-A0A010ZTM4-F1
#
_cell.length_a   1.000
_cell.length_b   1.000
_cell.length_c   1.000
_cell.angle_alpha   90.00
_cell.angle_beta   90.00
_cell.angle_gamma   90.00
#
_symmetry.space_group_name_H-M   'P 1'
#
loop_
_entity.id
_entity.type
_entity.pdbx_description
1 polymer ?
#
loop_
_entity_poly.entity_id
_entity_poly.type
_entity_poly.pdbx_seq_one_letter_code
_entity_poly.pdbx_strand_id
1 'polypeptide(L)'
;MSHHLDSPLSRRDPRLNITDQYLFDDRDGTVFVLNTRTSLAGDTAPTGFHEEGRYEFRIHLDGAEIENLTFRFAFDEEGNGLQPYRLCRLEGDDAADDGATGTEILYGHTDRTSDSPDGIQAWAGRALDPFYLDLGQLDLVNRLILRGADSDPTEYKAVNTFAGATVQSIVLRVPHRDRALFAERDIRVWSTTRLATDAGGWRQIGRAGLPTRPEAYADRVVDRIMPDTLPYRVGSPATFGFSVFNGRHLADNAPEVMFSLAMNSAISTGLAPASAVETRSPRFPFVVPAGDASRRRDG
;
A
#
# COMPACT_ATOMS: atom_id res chain seq x y z
N MET A 1 -1.72 5.58 -8.51
CA MET A 1 -0.35 5.08 -8.78
C MET A 1 0.58 5.78 -7.80
N SER A 2 1.37 5.02 -7.05
CA SER A 2 2.40 5.57 -6.16
C SER A 2 3.53 6.14 -7.01
N HIS A 3 4.22 7.17 -6.55
CA HIS A 3 5.36 7.75 -7.27
C HIS A 3 6.64 6.94 -7.01
N HIS A 4 6.61 5.65 -7.35
CA HIS A 4 7.63 4.64 -7.02
C HIS A 4 9.08 5.05 -7.32
N LEU A 5 9.35 6.13 -8.07
CA LEU A 5 10.70 6.57 -8.42
C LEU A 5 10.91 8.11 -8.48
N ASP A 6 9.93 8.95 -8.12
CA ASP A 6 10.01 10.38 -8.49
C ASP A 6 10.56 11.34 -7.42
N SER A 7 10.59 10.95 -6.14
CA SER A 7 11.16 11.81 -5.11
C SER A 7 12.69 11.65 -5.05
N PRO A 8 13.49 12.73 -5.19
CA PRO A 8 14.95 12.67 -5.04
C PRO A 8 15.42 12.13 -3.67
N LEU A 9 14.53 12.10 -2.68
CA LEU A 9 14.80 11.59 -1.33
C LEU A 9 14.47 10.10 -1.20
N SER A 10 13.39 9.62 -1.84
CA SER A 10 13.05 8.19 -1.88
C SER A 10 14.06 7.38 -2.70
N ARG A 11 14.75 8.03 -3.65
CA ARG A 11 15.89 7.44 -4.37
C ARG A 11 17.13 7.23 -3.48
N ARG A 12 17.21 7.89 -2.32
CA ARG A 12 18.37 7.74 -1.41
C ARG A 12 18.30 6.47 -0.58
N ASP A 13 17.08 6.07 -0.18
CA ASP A 13 16.86 4.81 0.51
C ASP A 13 15.55 4.14 0.04
N PRO A 14 15.64 3.01 -0.70
CA PRO A 14 14.47 2.32 -1.22
C PRO A 14 13.58 1.70 -0.12
N ARG A 15 14.07 1.52 1.12
CA ARG A 15 13.28 1.03 2.26
C ARG A 15 12.09 1.95 2.57
N LEU A 16 12.23 3.25 2.30
CA LEU A 16 11.21 4.28 2.53
C LEU A 16 10.35 4.56 1.29
N ASN A 17 10.63 3.89 0.18
CA ASN A 17 9.90 4.11 -1.06
C ASN A 17 8.65 3.24 -1.11
N ILE A 18 7.48 3.87 -0.96
CA ILE A 18 6.19 3.18 -1.01
C ILE A 18 5.91 2.70 -2.43
N THR A 19 5.61 1.41 -2.55
CA THR A 19 5.16 0.83 -3.81
C THR A 19 3.65 0.75 -3.88
N ASP A 20 2.98 0.14 -2.92
CA ASP A 20 1.53 -0.03 -3.01
C ASP A 20 0.87 0.10 -1.64
N GLN A 21 -0.39 0.54 -1.68
CA GLN A 21 -1.31 0.45 -0.55
C GLN A 21 -2.53 -0.40 -0.94
N TYR A 22 -3.01 -1.20 0.01
CA TYR A 22 -4.22 -2.01 -0.11
C TYR A 22 -5.08 -1.83 1.14
N LEU A 23 -6.39 -1.90 0.96
CA LEU A 23 -7.39 -1.74 2.01
C LEU A 23 -8.61 -2.58 1.66
N PHE A 24 -8.90 -3.61 2.45
CA PHE A 24 -9.97 -4.55 2.13
C PHE A 24 -10.53 -5.25 3.35
N ASP A 25 -11.66 -5.92 3.15
CA ASP A 25 -12.37 -6.69 4.16
C ASP A 25 -11.75 -8.07 4.38
N ASP A 26 -11.73 -8.51 5.64
CA ASP A 26 -11.56 -9.92 6.02
C ASP A 26 -12.60 -10.32 7.07
N ARG A 27 -13.81 -10.69 6.63
CA ARG A 27 -14.93 -11.26 7.40
C ARG A 27 -15.39 -10.41 8.59
N ASP A 28 -14.57 -10.31 9.62
CA ASP A 28 -14.76 -9.58 10.87
C ASP A 28 -13.62 -8.58 11.16
N GLY A 29 -12.82 -8.20 10.16
CA GLY A 29 -11.79 -7.18 10.30
C GLY A 29 -11.46 -6.44 9.01
N THR A 30 -10.90 -5.25 9.15
CA THR A 30 -10.35 -4.45 8.05
C THR A 30 -8.85 -4.67 7.95
N VAL A 31 -8.37 -4.94 6.73
CA VAL A 31 -6.97 -5.22 6.43
C VAL A 31 -6.36 -4.03 5.70
N PHE A 32 -5.22 -3.58 6.21
CA PHE A 32 -4.36 -2.56 5.62
C PHE A 32 -3.04 -3.22 5.21
N VAL A 33 -2.58 -2.94 4.00
CA VAL A 33 -1.26 -3.38 3.55
C VAL A 33 -0.50 -2.21 2.95
N LEU A 34 0.75 -2.06 3.38
CA LEU A 34 1.70 -1.10 2.83
C LEU A 34 2.93 -1.84 2.33
N ASN A 35 3.22 -1.71 1.04
CA ASN A 35 4.42 -2.25 0.44
C ASN A 35 5.45 -1.15 0.21
N THR A 36 6.71 -1.46 0.46
CA THR A 36 7.89 -0.63 0.14
C THR A 36 8.97 -1.49 -0.51
N ARG A 37 10.02 -0.86 -1.06
CA ARG A 37 11.23 -1.54 -1.57
C ARG A 37 10.93 -2.74 -2.47
N THR A 38 10.64 -2.48 -3.75
CA THR A 38 10.56 -3.54 -4.76
C THR A 38 11.96 -4.06 -5.14
N SER A 39 12.11 -5.38 -5.29
CA SER A 39 13.35 -5.99 -5.80
C SER A 39 13.62 -5.66 -7.27
N LEU A 40 12.62 -5.18 -8.03
CA LEU A 40 12.81 -4.73 -9.41
C LEU A 40 13.69 -3.47 -9.51
N ALA A 41 13.81 -2.70 -8.44
CA ALA A 41 14.73 -1.56 -8.35
C ALA A 41 16.18 -1.98 -8.01
N GLY A 42 16.45 -3.29 -7.93
CA GLY A 42 17.72 -3.86 -7.48
C GLY A 42 17.66 -4.34 -6.04
N ASP A 43 18.36 -5.44 -5.76
CA ASP A 43 18.37 -6.11 -4.45
C ASP A 43 19.57 -5.71 -3.57
N THR A 44 20.15 -4.53 -3.80
CA THR A 44 21.30 -4.05 -3.01
C THR A 44 20.89 -3.67 -1.59
N ALA A 45 21.82 -3.83 -0.65
CA ALA A 45 21.68 -3.34 0.72
C ALA A 45 21.46 -1.81 0.75
N PRO A 46 20.81 -1.26 1.79
CA PRO A 46 20.29 -1.96 2.98
C PRO A 46 19.01 -2.78 2.74
N THR A 47 18.84 -3.84 3.54
CA THR A 47 17.66 -4.72 3.58
C THR A 47 16.72 -4.35 4.74
N GLY A 48 15.55 -4.98 4.80
CA GLY A 48 14.57 -4.76 5.88
C GLY A 48 13.89 -3.39 5.82
N PHE A 49 13.42 -2.94 6.98
CA PHE A 49 12.83 -1.63 7.17
C PHE A 49 13.85 -0.65 7.74
N HIS A 50 13.70 0.64 7.43
CA HIS A 50 14.52 1.70 8.00
C HIS A 50 14.25 1.90 9.49
N GLU A 51 15.29 1.84 10.31
CA GLU A 51 15.29 1.92 11.77
C GLU A 51 14.92 3.31 12.32
N GLU A 52 15.36 4.38 11.65
CA GLU A 52 14.88 5.75 11.92
C GLU A 52 13.58 6.10 11.16
N GLY A 53 12.95 5.11 10.52
CA GLY A 53 11.77 5.27 9.69
C GLY A 53 10.46 5.07 10.45
N ARG A 54 9.42 5.81 10.06
CA ARG A 54 8.03 5.55 10.41
C ARG A 54 7.23 5.17 9.17
N TYR A 55 6.33 4.22 9.33
CA TYR A 55 5.42 3.74 8.30
C TYR A 55 4.00 3.85 8.85
N GLU A 56 3.16 4.67 8.22
CA GLU A 56 1.89 5.09 8.81
C GLU A 56 0.73 4.81 7.88
N PHE A 57 -0.34 4.24 8.41
CA PHE A 57 -1.69 4.30 7.84
C PHE A 57 -2.42 5.44 8.54
N ARG A 58 -2.73 6.52 7.81
CA ARG A 58 -3.42 7.69 8.33
C ARG A 58 -4.85 7.71 7.80
N ILE A 59 -5.79 7.97 8.70
CA ILE A 59 -7.22 7.69 8.48
C ILE A 59 -8.04 8.93 8.84
N HIS A 60 -8.87 9.35 7.89
CA HIS A 60 -9.97 10.27 8.14
C HIS A 60 -11.23 9.44 8.41
N LEU A 61 -11.83 9.64 9.58
CA LEU A 61 -13.08 9.01 9.96
C LEU A 61 -14.26 9.93 9.64
N ASP A 62 -15.33 9.38 9.07
CA ASP A 62 -16.62 10.05 8.85
C ASP A 62 -16.52 11.39 8.10
N GLY A 63 -15.61 11.45 7.11
CA GLY A 63 -15.41 12.64 6.29
C GLY A 63 -14.64 13.78 6.95
N ALA A 64 -13.96 13.53 8.08
CA ALA A 64 -13.08 14.51 8.73
C ALA A 64 -12.04 15.10 7.76
N GLU A 65 -11.83 16.41 7.83
CA GLU A 65 -10.86 17.12 6.97
C GLU A 65 -9.40 16.78 7.32
N ILE A 66 -9.14 16.48 8.59
CA ILE A 66 -7.83 16.13 9.14
C ILE A 66 -7.89 14.70 9.67
N GLU A 67 -6.77 13.98 9.60
CA GLU A 67 -6.71 12.61 10.10
C GLU A 67 -6.89 12.57 11.60
N ASN A 68 -7.78 11.69 12.06
CA ASN A 68 -8.18 11.55 13.46
C ASN A 68 -7.96 10.12 13.98
N LEU A 69 -7.34 9.26 13.16
CA LEU A 69 -6.80 7.96 13.54
C LEU A 69 -5.54 7.66 12.72
N THR A 70 -4.46 7.24 13.38
CA THR A 70 -3.23 6.80 12.72
C THR A 70 -2.71 5.52 13.35
N PHE A 71 -2.35 4.54 12.53
CA PHE A 71 -1.56 3.38 12.92
C PHE A 71 -0.13 3.54 12.42
N ARG A 72 0.83 3.55 13.34
CA ARG A 72 2.25 3.83 13.05
C ARG A 72 3.10 2.62 13.42
N PHE A 73 3.83 2.13 12.43
CA PHE A 73 4.92 1.18 12.62
C PHE A 73 6.26 1.92 12.71
N ALA A 74 7.08 1.54 13.67
CA ALA A 74 8.48 1.90 13.78
C ALA A 74 9.30 0.63 14.03
N PHE A 75 10.48 0.54 13.44
CA PHE A 75 11.34 -0.64 13.49
C PHE A 75 12.63 -0.29 14.21
N ASP A 76 13.12 -1.21 15.04
CA ASP A 76 14.45 -1.07 15.65
C ASP A 76 15.52 -1.62 14.69
N GLU A 77 16.79 -1.53 15.06
CA GLU A 77 17.87 -2.18 14.29
C GLU A 77 17.65 -3.70 14.18
N GLU A 78 18.06 -4.28 13.04
CA GLU A 78 17.95 -5.71 12.83
C GLU A 78 18.88 -6.48 13.79
N GLY A 79 18.32 -7.45 14.52
CA GLY A 79 19.06 -8.32 15.43
C GLY A 79 18.76 -9.79 15.16
N ASN A 80 19.77 -10.59 14.85
CA ASN A 80 19.64 -12.04 14.60
C ASN A 80 18.70 -12.41 13.43
N GLY A 81 18.70 -11.63 12.35
CA GLY A 81 17.89 -11.91 11.16
C GLY A 81 16.41 -11.56 11.28
N LEU A 82 16.01 -10.94 12.40
CA LEU A 82 14.66 -10.44 12.64
C LEU A 82 14.76 -8.99 13.11
N GLN A 83 13.87 -8.15 12.60
CA GLN A 83 13.81 -6.75 12.99
C GLN A 83 12.64 -6.56 13.96
N PRO A 84 12.90 -6.10 15.20
CA PRO A 84 11.82 -5.74 16.13
C PRO A 84 11.01 -4.56 15.59
N TYR A 85 9.72 -4.53 15.91
CA TYR A 85 8.88 -3.40 15.58
C TYR A 85 7.83 -3.11 16.66
N ARG A 86 7.39 -1.85 16.69
CA ARG A 86 6.29 -1.35 17.52
C ARG A 86 5.18 -0.85 16.62
N LEU A 87 3.94 -1.17 16.98
CA LEU A 87 2.74 -0.60 16.41
C LEU A 87 2.08 0.32 17.43
N CYS A 88 2.03 1.61 17.11
CA CYS A 88 1.35 2.63 17.90
C CYS A 88 0.04 3.06 17.23
N ARG A 89 -0.95 3.37 18.07
CA ARG A 89 -2.21 4.00 17.68
C ARG A 89 -2.22 5.45 18.17
N LEU A 90 -2.58 6.37 17.28
CA LEU A 90 -2.79 7.79 17.58
C LEU A 90 -4.23 8.15 17.22
N GLU A 91 -4.86 9.00 18.02
CA GLU A 91 -6.29 9.34 17.88
C GLU A 91 -6.53 10.82 18.17
N GLY A 92 -7.59 11.37 17.59
CA GLY A 92 -7.91 12.79 17.75
C GLY A 92 -6.80 13.66 17.18
N ASP A 93 -6.46 14.74 17.88
CA ASP A 93 -5.45 15.71 17.42
C ASP A 93 -4.05 15.07 17.28
N ASP A 94 -3.73 14.07 18.12
CA ASP A 94 -2.46 13.32 18.06
C ASP A 94 -2.31 12.55 16.75
N ALA A 95 -3.41 12.16 16.10
CA ALA A 95 -3.35 11.40 14.85
C ALA A 95 -2.75 12.20 13.70
N ALA A 96 -2.89 13.53 13.75
CA ALA A 96 -2.37 14.43 12.75
C ALA A 96 -0.95 14.95 13.07
N ASP A 97 -0.58 14.96 14.36
CA ASP A 97 0.68 15.49 14.87
C ASP A 97 1.87 14.53 14.65
N ASP A 98 2.86 15.01 13.91
CA ASP A 98 4.09 14.26 13.66
C ASP A 98 4.96 14.11 14.92
N GLY A 99 4.81 15.01 15.88
CA GLY A 99 5.51 14.99 17.17
C GLY A 99 4.91 14.02 18.18
N ALA A 100 3.63 13.67 18.05
CA ALA A 100 2.94 12.78 18.99
C ALA A 100 3.54 11.37 18.97
N THR A 101 3.68 10.75 20.15
CA THR A 101 4.22 9.37 20.27
C THR A 101 3.17 8.32 19.93
N GLY A 102 1.93 8.52 20.38
CA GLY A 102 0.88 7.52 20.34
C GLY A 102 0.93 6.51 21.48
N THR A 103 -0.09 5.64 21.52
CA THR A 103 -0.15 4.50 22.45
C THR A 103 0.35 3.25 21.75
N GLU A 104 1.37 2.59 22.28
CA GLU A 104 1.79 1.27 21.79
C GLU A 104 0.68 0.25 22.05
N ILE A 105 0.24 -0.44 20.99
CA ILE A 105 -0.82 -1.45 21.05
C ILE A 105 -0.32 -2.85 20.73
N LEU A 106 0.89 -2.97 20.15
CA LEU A 106 1.51 -4.25 19.80
C LEU A 106 3.03 -4.08 19.64
N TYR A 107 3.79 -5.08 20.07
CA TYR A 107 5.21 -5.25 19.81
C TYR A 107 5.42 -6.59 19.10
N GLY A 108 6.25 -6.60 18.05
CA GLY A 108 6.45 -7.77 17.19
C GLY A 108 7.84 -7.85 16.61
N HIS A 109 8.06 -8.86 15.77
CA HIS A 109 9.30 -9.02 14.98
C HIS A 109 8.93 -9.34 13.54
N THR A 110 9.77 -8.93 12.60
CA THR A 110 9.56 -9.28 11.18
C THR A 110 9.47 -10.78 10.98
N ASP A 111 8.79 -11.19 9.91
CA ASP A 111 8.56 -12.58 9.51
C ASP A 111 7.81 -13.44 10.56
N ARG A 112 7.24 -12.80 11.61
CA ARG A 112 6.39 -13.42 12.63
C ARG A 112 5.07 -12.67 12.75
N THR A 113 3.97 -13.41 12.77
CA THR A 113 2.66 -12.86 13.14
C THR A 113 2.67 -12.45 14.60
N SER A 114 2.10 -11.30 14.91
CA SER A 114 1.90 -10.79 16.26
C SER A 114 0.44 -10.39 16.45
N ASP A 115 -0.09 -10.60 17.66
CA ASP A 115 -1.49 -10.38 17.99
C ASP A 115 -1.61 -9.54 19.26
N SER A 116 -2.55 -8.59 19.30
CA SER A 116 -2.94 -7.88 20.52
C SER A 116 -4.06 -8.63 21.27
N PRO A 117 -4.23 -8.40 22.58
CA PRO A 117 -5.39 -8.92 23.33
C PRO A 117 -6.75 -8.53 22.71
N ASP A 118 -6.82 -7.36 22.09
CA ASP A 118 -8.02 -6.84 21.43
C ASP A 118 -8.25 -7.45 20.03
N GLY A 119 -7.37 -8.34 19.58
CA GLY A 119 -7.50 -9.08 18.32
C GLY A 119 -6.96 -8.33 17.09
N ILE A 120 -6.17 -7.28 17.30
CA ILE A 120 -5.40 -6.64 16.22
C ILE A 120 -4.26 -7.60 15.86
N GLN A 121 -4.05 -7.83 14.57
CA GLN A 121 -2.96 -8.67 14.07
C GLN A 121 -2.01 -7.85 13.21
N ALA A 122 -0.71 -8.08 13.36
CA ALA A 122 0.32 -7.42 12.58
C ALA A 122 1.36 -8.42 12.06
N TRP A 123 1.86 -8.16 10.86
CA TRP A 123 2.98 -8.88 10.25
C TRP A 123 3.76 -7.89 9.39
N ALA A 124 5.09 -7.98 9.43
CA ALA A 124 5.96 -7.20 8.56
C ALA A 124 7.09 -8.10 8.06
N GLY A 125 7.51 -7.98 6.80
CA GLY A 125 8.60 -8.78 6.27
C GLY A 125 8.69 -8.77 4.75
N ARG A 126 9.59 -9.59 4.21
CA ARG A 126 9.74 -9.73 2.76
C ARG A 126 8.65 -10.65 2.19
N ALA A 127 7.86 -10.17 1.26
CA ALA A 127 6.79 -10.91 0.61
C ALA A 127 6.94 -10.92 -0.92
N LEU A 128 6.34 -11.91 -1.58
CA LEU A 128 6.12 -11.84 -3.03
C LEU A 128 5.22 -10.64 -3.35
N ASP A 129 5.52 -9.93 -4.44
CA ASP A 129 4.76 -8.75 -4.83
C ASP A 129 3.39 -9.13 -5.40
N PRO A 130 2.27 -8.73 -4.77
CA PRO A 130 0.93 -9.01 -5.29
C PRO A 130 0.57 -8.11 -6.48
N PHE A 131 1.33 -7.06 -6.75
CA PHE A 131 1.13 -6.22 -7.92
C PHE A 131 1.47 -6.99 -9.20
N TYR A 132 0.72 -6.71 -10.26
CA TYR A 132 0.97 -7.31 -11.57
C TYR A 132 0.70 -6.30 -12.68
N LEU A 133 1.64 -6.24 -13.61
CA LEU A 133 1.63 -5.35 -14.77
C LEU A 133 2.63 -5.89 -15.80
N ASP A 134 2.36 -5.63 -17.07
CA ASP A 134 3.36 -5.70 -18.11
C ASP A 134 3.98 -4.30 -18.35
N LEU A 135 5.28 -4.14 -18.09
CA LEU A 135 5.94 -2.84 -18.26
C LEU A 135 6.03 -2.40 -19.73
N GLY A 136 6.07 -3.35 -20.68
CA GLY A 136 6.02 -3.04 -22.11
C GLY A 136 4.64 -2.50 -22.52
N GLN A 137 3.57 -2.97 -21.88
CA GLN A 137 2.24 -2.41 -22.06
C GLN A 137 2.12 -1.00 -21.47
N LEU A 138 2.71 -0.75 -20.29
CA LEU A 138 2.78 0.58 -19.70
C LEU A 138 3.49 1.57 -20.65
N ASP A 139 4.62 1.16 -21.22
CA ASP A 139 5.36 1.97 -22.19
C ASP A 139 4.53 2.27 -23.45
N LEU A 140 3.71 1.30 -23.90
CA LEU A 140 2.78 1.51 -25.00
C LEU A 140 1.70 2.55 -24.66
N VAL A 141 1.04 2.41 -23.52
CA VAL A 141 0.02 3.35 -23.04
C VAL A 141 0.61 4.75 -22.86
N ASN A 142 1.83 4.87 -22.31
CA ASN A 142 2.53 6.14 -22.20
C ASN A 142 2.80 6.79 -23.57
N ARG A 143 3.19 6.02 -24.59
CA ARG A 143 3.36 6.54 -25.95
C ARG A 143 2.04 6.97 -26.58
N LEU A 144 0.95 6.25 -26.33
CA LEU A 144 -0.38 6.59 -26.82
C LEU A 144 -0.86 7.92 -26.23
N ILE A 145 -0.86 8.03 -24.90
CA ILE A 145 -1.36 9.21 -24.18
C ILE A 145 -0.48 10.43 -24.43
N LEU A 146 0.85 10.29 -24.32
CA LEU A 146 1.76 11.45 -24.36
C LEU A 146 2.20 11.82 -25.78
N ARG A 147 2.15 10.89 -26.74
CA ARG A 147 2.77 11.08 -28.06
C ARG A 147 1.84 10.83 -29.24
N GLY A 148 0.56 10.50 -28.99
CA GLY A 148 -0.45 10.31 -30.03
C GLY A 148 -0.10 9.20 -31.03
N ALA A 149 0.55 8.13 -30.55
CA ALA A 149 0.88 6.99 -31.41
C ALA A 149 -0.39 6.30 -31.93
N ASP A 150 -0.34 5.76 -33.14
CA ASP A 150 -1.44 4.99 -33.74
C ASP A 150 -1.18 3.50 -33.47
N SER A 151 -1.61 3.01 -32.31
CA SER A 151 -1.45 1.59 -31.91
C SER A 151 -2.58 1.16 -31.00
N ASP A 152 -3.16 -0.01 -31.24
CA ASP A 152 -4.20 -0.56 -30.37
C ASP A 152 -3.56 -1.33 -29.20
N PRO A 153 -3.69 -0.87 -27.95
CA PRO A 153 -3.14 -1.56 -26.79
C PRO A 153 -3.85 -2.89 -26.47
N THR A 154 -5.01 -3.17 -27.08
CA THR A 154 -5.80 -4.38 -26.81
C THR A 154 -5.28 -5.64 -27.51
N GLU A 155 -4.46 -5.50 -28.55
CA GLU A 155 -3.79 -6.64 -29.23
C GLU A 155 -2.51 -7.10 -28.51
N TYR A 156 -2.11 -6.38 -27.47
CA TYR A 156 -0.88 -6.66 -26.73
C TYR A 156 -1.01 -7.89 -25.83
N LYS A 157 -0.20 -8.92 -26.08
CA LYS A 157 -0.14 -10.12 -25.23
C LYS A 157 0.70 -9.87 -23.99
N ALA A 158 0.05 -9.41 -22.93
CA ALA A 158 0.71 -9.09 -21.67
C ALA A 158 1.32 -10.29 -20.94
N VAL A 159 2.48 -10.05 -20.32
CA VAL A 159 3.16 -10.92 -19.37
C VAL A 159 3.37 -10.15 -18.08
N ASN A 160 3.08 -10.78 -16.94
CA ASN A 160 3.33 -10.15 -15.65
C ASN A 160 4.85 -9.96 -15.43
N THR A 161 5.33 -8.72 -15.60
CA THR A 161 6.74 -8.34 -15.39
C THR A 161 7.15 -8.41 -13.91
N PHE A 162 6.17 -8.41 -13.00
CA PHE A 162 6.37 -8.50 -11.56
C PHE A 162 6.39 -9.96 -11.07
N ALA A 163 6.23 -10.95 -11.95
CA ALA A 163 6.27 -12.36 -11.55
C ALA A 163 7.59 -12.71 -10.85
N GLY A 164 7.50 -13.19 -9.61
CA GLY A 164 8.66 -13.51 -8.77
C GLY A 164 9.35 -12.31 -8.10
N ALA A 165 8.88 -11.08 -8.33
CA ALA A 165 9.35 -9.92 -7.61
C ALA A 165 8.96 -9.98 -6.13
N THR A 166 9.69 -9.24 -5.30
CA THR A 166 9.42 -9.13 -3.87
C THR A 166 9.36 -7.68 -3.43
N VAL A 167 8.68 -7.47 -2.31
CA VAL A 167 8.56 -6.19 -1.61
C VAL A 167 8.82 -6.39 -0.12
N GLN A 168 9.10 -5.31 0.61
CA GLN A 168 8.87 -5.26 2.05
C GLN A 168 7.41 -4.91 2.28
N SER A 169 6.69 -5.71 3.05
CA SER A 169 5.26 -5.52 3.26
C SER A 169 4.95 -5.42 4.74
N ILE A 170 4.07 -4.49 5.09
CA ILE A 170 3.48 -4.31 6.42
C ILE A 170 1.99 -4.62 6.28
N VAL A 171 1.50 -5.59 7.03
CA VAL A 171 0.11 -6.03 7.05
C VAL A 171 -0.45 -5.78 8.45
N LEU A 172 -1.54 -5.02 8.52
CA LEU A 172 -2.29 -4.75 9.73
C LEU A 172 -3.73 -5.22 9.52
N ARG A 173 -4.25 -6.00 10.45
CA ARG A 173 -5.66 -6.38 10.52
C ARG A 173 -6.27 -5.83 11.80
N VAL A 174 -7.31 -5.00 11.67
CA VAL A 174 -8.05 -4.44 12.80
C VAL A 174 -9.46 -5.03 12.81
N PRO A 175 -9.90 -5.70 13.88
CA PRO A 175 -11.20 -6.34 13.91
C PRO A 175 -12.34 -5.30 13.95
N HIS A 176 -13.52 -5.63 13.40
CA HIS A 176 -14.69 -4.74 13.34
C HIS A 176 -15.33 -4.42 14.69
N ARG A 177 -14.85 -5.07 15.76
CA ARG A 177 -15.17 -4.70 17.16
C ARG A 177 -14.31 -3.54 17.67
N ASP A 178 -13.32 -3.08 16.89
CA ASP A 178 -12.54 -1.89 17.21
C ASP A 178 -13.46 -0.67 17.31
N ARG A 179 -13.20 0.18 18.31
CA ARG A 179 -14.02 1.36 18.57
C ARG A 179 -14.04 2.39 17.44
N ALA A 180 -13.03 2.40 16.59
CA ALA A 180 -12.96 3.32 15.45
C ALA A 180 -13.23 2.64 14.10
N LEU A 181 -12.88 1.36 13.93
CA LEU A 181 -13.06 0.64 12.68
C LEU A 181 -14.17 -0.41 12.77
N PHE A 182 -15.40 0.04 13.03
CA PHE A 182 -16.60 -0.81 13.02
C PHE A 182 -17.29 -0.81 11.66
N ALA A 183 -18.03 -1.89 11.37
CA ALA A 183 -18.76 -2.07 10.11
C ALA A 183 -19.66 -0.86 9.79
N GLU A 184 -19.81 -0.58 8.50
CA GLU A 184 -20.62 0.52 7.95
C GLU A 184 -20.08 1.94 8.22
N ARG A 185 -18.90 2.07 8.84
CA ARG A 185 -18.22 3.36 8.96
C ARG A 185 -17.52 3.74 7.65
N ASP A 186 -17.62 5.01 7.27
CA ASP A 186 -16.90 5.53 6.12
C ASP A 186 -15.53 6.07 6.55
N ILE A 187 -14.48 5.57 5.90
CA ILE A 187 -13.10 5.98 6.15
C ILE A 187 -12.41 6.38 4.84
N ARG A 188 -11.39 7.22 4.97
CA ARG A 188 -10.45 7.54 3.90
C ARG A 188 -9.04 7.32 4.40
N VAL A 189 -8.25 6.54 3.68
CA VAL A 189 -6.95 6.06 4.16
C VAL A 189 -5.85 6.48 3.21
N TRP A 190 -4.75 7.00 3.74
CA TRP A 190 -3.52 7.17 2.97
C TRP A 190 -2.33 6.67 3.78
N SER A 191 -1.28 6.29 3.06
CA SER A 191 -0.08 5.75 3.69
C SER A 191 1.13 6.64 3.46
N THR A 192 2.01 6.71 4.45
CA THR A 192 3.22 7.51 4.37
C THR A 192 4.41 6.85 5.03
N THR A 193 5.59 7.13 4.49
CA THR A 193 6.88 6.86 5.12
C THR A 193 7.52 8.18 5.54
N ARG A 194 8.08 8.21 6.74
CA ARG A 194 8.74 9.39 7.29
C ARG A 194 10.10 9.00 7.84
N LEU A 195 11.03 9.94 7.79
CA LEU A 195 12.37 9.80 8.34
C LEU A 195 12.60 10.91 9.37
N ALA A 196 13.24 10.58 10.48
CA ALA A 196 13.71 11.55 11.45
C ALA A 196 14.70 12.54 10.79
N THR A 197 14.83 13.74 11.36
CA THR A 197 15.81 14.72 10.88
C THR A 197 16.77 15.13 11.98
N ASP A 198 18.00 15.45 11.59
CA ASP A 198 19.06 15.91 12.51
C ASP A 198 18.68 17.20 13.26
N ALA A 199 17.76 18.00 12.71
CA ALA A 199 17.25 19.22 13.32
C ALA A 199 16.12 18.96 14.34
N GLY A 200 15.76 17.69 14.56
CA GLY A 200 14.54 17.28 15.26
C GLY A 200 13.33 17.25 14.33
N GLY A 201 12.30 16.48 14.70
CA GLY A 201 11.07 16.33 13.91
C GLY A 201 11.19 15.33 12.74
N TRP A 202 10.19 15.35 11.87
CA TRP A 202 9.96 14.31 10.85
C TRP A 202 9.78 14.89 9.46
N ARG A 203 10.33 14.20 8.47
CA ARG A 203 10.15 14.52 7.06
C ARG A 203 9.45 13.38 6.34
N GLN A 204 8.35 13.67 5.65
CA GLN A 204 7.71 12.73 4.73
C GLN A 204 8.64 12.42 3.55
N ILE A 205 8.85 11.14 3.27
CA ILE A 205 9.69 10.63 2.18
C ILE A 205 8.81 10.03 1.08
N GLY A 206 7.88 9.16 1.44
CA GLY A 206 6.93 8.54 0.51
C GLY A 206 5.51 8.81 0.95
N ARG A 207 4.60 8.92 -0.01
CA ARG A 207 3.16 9.00 0.22
C ARG A 207 2.42 8.24 -0.88
N ALA A 208 1.53 7.35 -0.47
CA ALA A 208 0.55 6.75 -1.35
C ALA A 208 -0.80 7.46 -1.13
N GLY A 209 -1.44 7.87 -2.22
CA GLY A 209 -2.56 8.82 -2.22
C GLY A 209 -2.08 10.28 -2.28
N LEU A 210 -1.49 10.72 -3.39
CA LEU A 210 -0.84 12.04 -3.50
C LEU A 210 -1.76 13.12 -4.12
N PRO A 211 -1.67 14.38 -3.63
CA PRO A 211 -2.57 15.50 -3.95
C PRO A 211 -2.24 16.27 -5.24
N THR A 212 -3.28 16.88 -5.82
CA THR A 212 -3.17 18.15 -6.56
C THR A 212 -4.32 19.11 -6.18
N ARG A 213 -4.03 20.40 -5.94
CA ARG A 213 -4.97 21.51 -5.69
C ARG A 213 -4.80 22.61 -6.77
N PRO A 214 -5.67 23.63 -6.91
CA PRO A 214 -7.13 23.58 -7.13
C PRO A 214 -7.57 24.57 -8.25
N GLU A 215 -8.59 24.26 -9.05
CA GLU A 215 -9.45 25.27 -9.72
C GLU A 215 -10.76 24.60 -10.20
N ALA A 216 -11.87 25.30 -10.00
CA ALA A 216 -13.20 24.75 -9.67
C ALA A 216 -14.03 24.11 -10.82
N TYR A 217 -13.45 23.19 -11.58
CA TYR A 217 -14.19 22.28 -12.48
C TYR A 217 -13.80 20.80 -12.28
N ALA A 218 -12.83 20.56 -11.40
CA ALA A 218 -12.09 19.30 -11.26
C ALA A 218 -12.67 18.32 -10.20
N ASP A 219 -13.68 18.73 -9.43
CA ASP A 219 -14.14 18.02 -8.21
C ASP A 219 -14.81 16.65 -8.46
N ARG A 220 -15.19 16.30 -9.71
CA ARG A 220 -15.77 14.96 -10.02
C ARG A 220 -14.83 14.07 -10.83
N VAL A 221 -13.77 14.65 -11.39
CA VAL A 221 -12.83 13.96 -12.27
C VAL A 221 -11.53 13.67 -11.51
N VAL A 222 -11.11 14.54 -10.58
CA VAL A 222 -9.90 14.35 -9.75
C VAL A 222 -10.08 13.25 -8.69
N ASP A 223 -11.24 13.16 -8.05
CA ASP A 223 -11.59 12.05 -7.14
C ASP A 223 -11.49 10.68 -7.83
N ARG A 224 -11.68 10.65 -9.16
CA ARG A 224 -11.62 9.45 -9.99
C ARG A 224 -10.21 9.18 -10.52
N ILE A 225 -9.46 10.22 -10.88
CA ILE A 225 -8.19 10.09 -11.58
C ILE A 225 -7.04 9.81 -10.63
N MET A 226 -7.00 10.40 -9.43
CA MET A 226 -5.99 10.08 -8.40
C MET A 226 -6.53 10.39 -7.00
N PRO A 227 -7.11 9.42 -6.28
CA PRO A 227 -7.63 9.69 -4.95
C PRO A 227 -6.47 9.84 -3.96
N ASP A 228 -6.37 11.02 -3.34
CA ASP A 228 -5.42 11.42 -2.28
C ASP A 228 -5.48 10.52 -1.04
N THR A 229 -6.56 9.74 -0.96
CA THR A 229 -6.89 8.79 0.08
C THR A 229 -7.73 7.70 -0.55
N LEU A 230 -7.53 6.44 -0.20
CA LEU A 230 -8.39 5.34 -0.61
C LEU A 230 -9.69 5.38 0.22
N PRO A 231 -10.85 5.74 -0.37
CA PRO A 231 -12.12 5.69 0.35
C PRO A 231 -12.49 4.24 0.61
N TYR A 232 -13.11 3.95 1.75
CA TYR A 232 -13.56 2.61 2.08
C TYR A 232 -14.72 2.65 3.07
N ARG A 233 -15.72 1.81 2.84
CA ARG A 233 -16.77 1.52 3.80
C ARG A 233 -16.42 0.24 4.56
N VAL A 234 -16.16 0.36 5.86
CA VAL A 234 -15.72 -0.75 6.70
C VAL A 234 -16.74 -1.91 6.66
N GLY A 235 -16.27 -3.15 6.52
CA GLY A 235 -17.12 -4.33 6.41
C GLY A 235 -17.69 -4.61 5.01
N SER A 236 -17.43 -3.74 4.02
CA SER A 236 -17.89 -3.95 2.64
C SER A 236 -16.79 -4.55 1.76
N PRO A 237 -17.13 -5.34 0.72
CA PRO A 237 -16.13 -5.83 -0.23
C PRO A 237 -15.34 -4.69 -0.88
N ALA A 238 -14.02 -4.85 -0.96
CA ALA A 238 -13.20 -3.90 -1.68
C ALA A 238 -13.52 -3.89 -3.18
N THR A 239 -13.52 -2.72 -3.80
CA THR A 239 -13.76 -2.50 -5.23
C THR A 239 -12.87 -1.37 -5.72
N PHE A 240 -11.80 -1.71 -6.41
CA PHE A 240 -11.01 -0.77 -7.18
C PHE A 240 -11.34 -0.94 -8.66
N GLY A 241 -12.37 -0.25 -9.16
CA GLY A 241 -12.89 -0.40 -10.52
C GLY A 241 -12.82 0.90 -11.33
N PHE A 242 -13.32 0.91 -12.58
CA PHE A 242 -13.38 2.10 -13.45
C PHE A 242 -14.54 3.07 -13.12
N SER A 243 -15.62 2.62 -12.48
CA SER A 243 -16.73 3.49 -12.03
C SER A 243 -16.69 3.90 -10.54
N VAL A 244 -16.15 3.06 -9.65
CA VAL A 244 -16.13 3.27 -8.19
C VAL A 244 -14.78 2.88 -7.59
N PHE A 245 -14.38 3.59 -6.53
CA PHE A 245 -13.34 3.15 -5.59
C PHE A 245 -13.95 2.95 -4.21
N ASN A 246 -13.67 1.79 -3.60
CA ASN A 246 -14.05 1.43 -2.24
C ASN A 246 -13.01 0.42 -1.74
N GLY A 247 -11.88 0.88 -1.22
CA GLY A 247 -10.75 0.00 -0.93
C GLY A 247 -10.07 -0.51 -2.20
N ARG A 248 -9.05 -1.35 -1.99
CA ARG A 248 -8.30 -2.04 -3.02
C ARG A 248 -7.85 -3.37 -2.44
N HIS A 249 -8.35 -4.47 -3.00
CA HIS A 249 -7.91 -5.80 -2.65
C HIS A 249 -6.56 -6.11 -3.32
N LEU A 250 -5.78 -7.03 -2.75
CA LEU A 250 -4.52 -7.53 -3.33
C LEU A 250 -4.73 -8.15 -4.74
N ALA A 251 -5.98 -8.42 -5.12
CA ALA A 251 -6.36 -9.00 -6.40
C ALA A 251 -6.66 -7.98 -7.49
N ASP A 252 -6.91 -6.72 -7.10
CA ASP A 252 -7.45 -5.74 -8.03
C ASP A 252 -6.42 -5.35 -9.08
N ASN A 253 -6.87 -5.33 -10.35
CA ASN A 253 -6.05 -4.96 -11.49
C ASN A 253 -5.91 -3.43 -11.57
N ALA A 254 -5.12 -2.88 -10.64
CA ALA A 254 -4.93 -1.43 -10.56
C ALA A 254 -4.43 -0.82 -11.88
N PRO A 255 -3.48 -1.41 -12.62
CA PRO A 255 -3.08 -0.86 -13.92
C PRO A 255 -4.22 -0.78 -14.94
N GLU A 256 -5.07 -1.81 -15.03
CA GLU A 256 -6.21 -1.81 -15.97
C GLU A 256 -7.18 -0.67 -15.68
N VAL A 257 -7.46 -0.45 -14.40
CA VAL A 257 -8.31 0.64 -13.95
C VAL A 257 -7.68 2.00 -14.25
N MET A 258 -6.39 2.16 -13.94
CA MET A 258 -5.66 3.41 -14.19
C MET A 258 -5.52 3.71 -15.69
N PHE A 259 -5.26 2.70 -16.53
CA PHE A 259 -5.23 2.84 -17.98
C PHE A 259 -6.61 3.21 -18.51
N SER A 260 -7.65 2.55 -18.02
CA SER A 260 -9.01 2.85 -18.44
C SER A 260 -9.42 4.29 -18.10
N LEU A 261 -9.02 4.79 -16.92
CA LEU A 261 -9.24 6.17 -16.51
C LEU A 261 -8.45 7.15 -17.37
N ALA A 262 -7.17 6.88 -17.61
CA ALA A 262 -6.31 7.76 -18.41
C ALA A 262 -6.77 7.85 -19.87
N MET A 263 -7.32 6.77 -20.41
CA MET A 263 -7.84 6.70 -21.77
C MET A 263 -9.33 7.04 -21.86
N ASN A 264 -9.99 7.30 -20.72
CA ASN A 264 -11.43 7.51 -20.60
C ASN A 264 -12.26 6.44 -21.35
N SER A 265 -11.81 5.19 -21.32
CA SER A 265 -12.43 4.05 -21.99
C SER A 265 -12.04 2.78 -21.28
N ALA A 266 -12.93 1.77 -21.23
CA ALA A 266 -12.55 0.47 -20.71
C ALA A 266 -11.45 -0.13 -21.60
N ILE A 267 -10.29 -0.38 -21.01
CA ILE A 267 -9.16 -1.06 -21.64
C ILE A 267 -8.86 -2.27 -20.78
N SER A 268 -8.63 -3.42 -21.42
CA SER A 268 -8.08 -4.57 -20.69
C SER A 268 -6.57 -4.55 -20.75
N THR A 269 -5.90 -4.89 -19.63
CA THR A 269 -4.46 -5.16 -19.65
C THR A 269 -4.14 -6.56 -20.15
N GLY A 270 -5.12 -7.44 -20.31
CA GLY A 270 -4.90 -8.85 -20.64
C GLY A 270 -4.35 -9.67 -19.47
N LEU A 271 -4.13 -9.05 -18.31
CA LEU A 271 -3.81 -9.72 -17.05
C LEU A 271 -5.07 -9.85 -16.20
N ALA A 272 -5.13 -10.90 -15.41
CA ALA A 272 -6.25 -11.20 -14.52
C ALA A 272 -5.73 -11.40 -13.10
N PRO A 273 -6.61 -11.44 -12.08
CA PRO A 273 -6.20 -11.84 -10.74
C PRO A 273 -5.41 -13.16 -10.72
N ALA A 274 -5.68 -14.10 -11.63
CA ALA A 274 -4.92 -15.36 -11.73
C ALA A 274 -3.42 -15.16 -12.05
N SER A 275 -3.03 -14.03 -12.66
CA SER A 275 -1.65 -13.71 -13.06
C SER A 275 -0.69 -13.46 -11.89
N ALA A 276 -1.19 -13.38 -10.66
CA ALA A 276 -0.41 -13.24 -9.44
C ALA A 276 -1.06 -14.03 -8.28
N VAL A 277 -1.70 -15.19 -8.55
CA VAL A 277 -2.39 -15.95 -7.50
C VAL A 277 -1.44 -16.56 -6.48
N GLU A 278 -0.23 -16.95 -6.89
CA GLU A 278 0.77 -17.53 -5.98
C GLU A 278 1.37 -16.55 -4.96
N THR A 279 1.08 -15.25 -5.08
CA THR A 279 1.65 -14.19 -4.21
C THR A 279 0.74 -13.86 -3.03
N ARG A 280 -0.46 -14.45 -2.98
CA ARG A 280 -1.51 -14.14 -2.00
C ARG A 280 -1.97 -15.38 -1.25
N SER A 281 -2.46 -15.16 -0.03
CA SER A 281 -2.99 -16.17 0.87
C SER A 281 -4.42 -15.79 1.29
N PRO A 282 -5.35 -16.75 1.43
CA PRO A 282 -6.68 -16.48 1.98
C PRO A 282 -6.69 -16.34 3.51
N ARG A 283 -5.52 -16.44 4.16
CA ARG A 283 -5.33 -16.33 5.60
C ARG A 283 -4.27 -15.28 5.89
N PHE A 284 -4.41 -14.60 7.02
CA PHE A 284 -3.40 -13.69 7.55
C PHE A 284 -1.99 -14.32 7.46
N PRO A 285 -0.98 -13.61 6.92
CA PRO A 285 -0.94 -12.17 6.61
C PRO A 285 -1.45 -11.79 5.21
N PHE A 286 -2.19 -12.66 4.51
CA PHE A 286 -2.78 -12.45 3.16
C PHE A 286 -1.78 -12.28 2.01
N VAL A 287 -0.53 -11.94 2.30
CA VAL A 287 0.61 -12.02 1.39
C VAL A 287 1.35 -13.34 1.58
N VAL A 288 2.20 -13.71 0.62
CA VAL A 288 3.07 -14.90 0.73
C VAL A 288 4.50 -14.46 1.09
N PRO A 289 5.01 -14.82 2.28
CA PRO A 289 6.39 -14.54 2.67
C PRO A 289 7.40 -15.15 1.68
N ALA A 290 8.43 -14.39 1.31
CA ALA A 290 9.42 -14.83 0.33
C ALA A 290 10.22 -16.07 0.79
N GLY A 291 10.42 -16.23 2.11
CA GLY A 291 11.10 -17.40 2.69
C GLY A 291 10.32 -18.71 2.59
N ASP A 292 9.00 -18.67 2.39
CA ASP A 292 8.15 -19.85 2.21
C ASP A 292 8.07 -20.32 0.76
N ALA A 293 8.30 -19.41 -0.20
CA ALA A 293 8.27 -19.71 -1.62
C ALA A 293 9.48 -20.55 -2.10
N SER A 294 10.64 -20.43 -1.44
CA SER A 294 11.82 -21.27 -1.71
C SER A 294 11.60 -22.72 -1.28
N ARG A 295 10.97 -22.96 -0.13
CA ARG A 295 10.67 -24.31 0.39
C ARG A 295 9.69 -25.12 -0.46
N ARG A 296 8.88 -24.46 -1.30
CA ARG A 296 7.92 -25.12 -2.20
C ARG A 296 8.50 -25.48 -3.57
N ARG A 297 9.67 -24.96 -3.95
CA ARG A 297 10.34 -25.30 -5.22
C ARG A 297 11.28 -26.52 -5.08
N ASP A 298 11.69 -26.84 -3.85
CA ASP A 298 12.65 -27.91 -3.55
C ASP A 298 12.00 -29.21 -3.02
N GLY A 299 10.67 -29.33 -3.08
CA GLY A 299 9.90 -30.53 -2.67
C GLY A 299 8.93 -30.98 -3.74
#